data_AF-A0A516P5I8-F1
#
_entry.id   AF-A0A516P5I8-F1
#
_cell.length_a   1.000
_cell.length_b   1.000
_cell.length_c   1.000
_cell.angle_alpha   90.00
_cell.angle_beta   90.00
_cell.angle_gamma   90.00
#
_symmetry.space_group_name_H-M   'P 1'
#
loop_
_entity.id
_entity.type
_entity.pdbx_description
1 polymer ?
#
loop_
_entity_poly.entity_id
_entity_poly.type
_entity_poly.pdbx_seq_one_letter_code
_entity_poly.pdbx_strand_id
1 'polypeptide(L)'
;MFFTPFYVTNPKADIYSNSLFILLSGWMAVLGGGLFLTLIWLANPLYFFGGFLVLNKEKFAVVPVTFSLLLSFYFLTLDSVMDGESGATTEITRLGLGFYLWISSFITMFLAGVLLFFEKKIVK
;
A
#
# COMPACT_ATOMS: atom_id res chain seq x y z
N MET A 1 -4.32 8.98 -11.33
CA MET A 1 -3.21 9.31 -10.40
C MET A 1 -3.13 10.83 -10.23
N PHE A 2 -4.25 11.46 -9.85
CA PHE A 2 -4.43 12.92 -9.81
C PHE A 2 -5.00 13.40 -8.48
N PHE A 3 -5.12 12.50 -7.50
CA PHE A 3 -5.78 12.76 -6.23
C PHE A 3 -4.79 12.63 -5.10
N THR A 4 -4.83 13.57 -4.17
CA THR A 4 -4.02 13.55 -2.94
C THR A 4 -4.39 12.31 -2.11
N PRO A 5 -3.40 11.54 -1.63
CA PRO A 5 -3.65 10.34 -0.85
C PRO A 5 -4.09 10.68 0.57
N PHE A 6 -3.39 11.60 1.23
CA PHE A 6 -3.75 12.13 2.54
C PHE A 6 -3.08 13.51 2.71
N TYR A 7 -3.59 14.28 3.65
CA TYR A 7 -3.14 15.63 3.96
C TYR A 7 -2.40 15.61 5.28
N VAL A 8 -1.34 16.41 5.38
CA VAL A 8 -0.47 16.46 6.56
C VAL A 8 -0.33 17.89 7.09
N THR A 9 0.00 18.03 8.36
CA THR A 9 0.11 19.35 9.01
C THR A 9 1.32 20.15 8.50
N ASN A 10 2.41 19.50 8.11
CA ASN A 10 3.57 20.17 7.55
C ASN A 10 3.41 20.39 6.02
N PRO A 11 3.20 21.62 5.53
CA PRO A 11 3.04 21.88 4.11
C PRO A 11 4.33 21.66 3.30
N LYS A 12 5.51 21.58 3.95
CA LYS A 12 6.78 21.24 3.29
C LYS A 12 6.91 19.75 2.98
N ALA A 13 6.05 18.91 3.56
CA ALA A 13 5.97 17.48 3.27
C ALA A 13 5.15 17.19 2.00
N ASP A 14 5.17 18.10 1.02
CA ASP A 14 4.40 18.06 -0.24
C ASP A 14 4.77 16.84 -1.12
N ILE A 15 5.84 16.13 -0.81
CA ILE A 15 6.16 14.82 -1.42
C ILE A 15 4.96 13.85 -1.29
N TYR A 16 4.17 13.97 -0.20
CA TYR A 16 3.00 13.15 0.01
C TYR A 16 1.77 13.56 -0.81
N SER A 17 1.78 14.70 -1.49
CA SER A 17 0.66 15.09 -2.35
C SER A 17 0.61 14.29 -3.65
N ASN A 18 1.75 13.71 -4.06
CA ASN A 18 1.87 12.92 -5.26
C ASN A 18 1.63 11.42 -5.00
N SER A 19 0.38 10.99 -5.20
CA SER A 19 -0.01 9.58 -5.06
C SER A 19 0.78 8.60 -5.94
N LEU A 20 1.22 9.00 -7.14
CA LEU A 20 2.01 8.12 -8.01
C LEU A 20 3.39 7.88 -7.43
N PHE A 21 4.03 8.96 -6.96
CA PHE A 21 5.32 8.87 -6.31
C PHE A 21 5.25 7.94 -5.10
N ILE A 22 4.33 8.18 -4.15
CA ILE A 22 4.18 7.35 -2.96
C ILE A 22 3.91 5.88 -3.31
N LEU A 23 3.08 5.61 -4.33
CA LEU A 23 2.80 4.23 -4.74
C LEU A 23 4.07 3.49 -5.17
N LEU A 24 4.95 4.15 -5.92
CA LEU A 24 6.13 3.52 -6.50
C LEU A 24 7.37 3.56 -5.60
N SER A 25 7.54 4.62 -4.81
CA SER A 25 8.77 4.87 -4.02
C SER A 25 8.55 4.83 -2.52
N GLY A 26 7.32 4.83 -2.01
CA GLY A 26 7.04 4.89 -0.57
C GLY A 26 7.70 3.77 0.24
N TRP A 27 7.83 2.57 -0.35
CA TRP A 27 8.48 1.43 0.29
C TRP A 27 9.99 1.65 0.53
N MET A 28 10.62 2.54 -0.21
CA MET A 28 12.03 2.90 -0.02
C MET A 28 12.26 3.67 1.28
N ALA A 29 11.21 4.20 1.92
CA ALA A 29 11.34 4.88 3.20
C ALA A 29 11.91 3.96 4.31
N VAL A 30 11.79 2.64 4.16
CA VAL A 30 12.47 1.65 5.03
C VAL A 30 13.99 1.85 5.04
N LEU A 31 14.58 2.31 3.93
CA LEU A 31 16.01 2.59 3.82
C LEU A 31 16.43 3.87 4.57
N GLY A 32 15.48 4.75 4.89
CA GLY A 32 15.70 6.02 5.60
C GLY A 32 15.69 5.92 7.12
N GLY A 33 15.71 4.72 7.70
CA GLY A 33 15.88 4.50 9.15
C GLY A 33 14.61 4.56 10.01
N GLY A 34 13.47 5.02 9.49
CA GLY A 34 12.18 5.04 10.18
C GLY A 34 11.42 3.72 10.11
N LEU A 35 11.99 2.62 10.60
CA LEU A 35 11.50 1.26 10.34
C LEU A 35 9.99 1.07 10.55
N PHE A 36 9.44 1.42 11.72
CA PHE A 36 8.07 1.02 12.07
C PHE A 36 6.99 1.73 11.23
N LEU A 37 7.14 3.05 11.04
CA LEU A 37 6.21 3.89 10.26
C LEU A 37 6.35 3.70 8.75
N THR A 38 7.36 2.95 8.29
CA THR A 38 7.63 2.75 6.86
C THR A 38 7.28 1.35 6.38
N LEU A 39 7.10 0.38 7.30
CA LEU A 39 6.64 -0.97 6.98
C LEU A 39 5.28 -0.99 6.29
N ILE A 40 4.41 -0.04 6.59
CA ILE A 40 3.14 0.18 5.87
C ILE A 40 3.35 0.19 4.36
N TRP A 41 4.40 0.85 3.88
CA TRP A 41 4.62 1.06 2.46
C TRP A 41 5.04 -0.22 1.73
N LEU A 42 5.43 -1.28 2.45
CA LEU A 42 5.61 -2.62 1.88
C LEU A 42 4.32 -3.18 1.27
N ALA A 43 3.16 -2.61 1.60
CA ALA A 43 1.90 -2.92 0.93
C ALA A 43 2.00 -2.79 -0.60
N ASN A 44 2.80 -1.85 -1.12
CA ASN A 44 2.94 -1.60 -2.56
C ASN A 44 3.76 -2.71 -3.26
N PRO A 45 5.01 -3.03 -2.86
CA PRO A 45 5.72 -4.19 -3.39
C PRO A 45 4.93 -5.50 -3.28
N LEU A 46 4.25 -5.74 -2.15
CA LEU A 46 3.41 -6.92 -1.96
C LEU A 46 2.22 -6.94 -2.92
N TYR A 47 1.60 -5.79 -3.19
CA TYR A 47 0.54 -5.67 -4.18
C TYR A 47 1.03 -6.04 -5.58
N PHE A 48 2.16 -5.48 -6.03
CA PHE A 48 2.71 -5.76 -7.36
C PHE A 48 3.15 -7.22 -7.49
N PHE A 49 3.83 -7.76 -6.46
CA PHE A 49 4.23 -9.17 -6.43
C PHE A 49 3.01 -10.11 -6.41
N GLY A 50 2.01 -9.81 -5.58
CA GLY A 50 0.75 -10.55 -5.53
C GLY A 50 0.01 -10.51 -6.87
N GLY A 51 -0.09 -9.34 -7.50
CA GLY A 51 -0.69 -9.18 -8.82
C GLY A 51 0.04 -9.99 -9.89
N PHE A 52 1.38 -9.99 -9.88
CA PHE A 52 2.17 -10.85 -10.76
C PHE A 52 1.81 -12.34 -10.56
N LEU A 53 1.70 -12.82 -9.33
CA LEU A 53 1.31 -14.21 -9.05
C LEU A 53 -0.13 -14.51 -9.48
N VAL A 54 -1.07 -13.58 -9.25
CA VAL A 54 -2.47 -13.72 -9.72
C VAL A 54 -2.52 -13.87 -11.24
N LEU A 55 -1.78 -13.04 -11.98
CA LEU A 55 -1.73 -13.09 -13.44
C LEU A 55 -1.13 -14.42 -13.96
N ASN A 56 -0.23 -15.03 -13.20
CA ASN A 56 0.34 -16.35 -13.49
C ASN A 56 -0.51 -17.52 -12.95
N LYS A 57 -1.70 -17.26 -12.38
CA LYS A 57 -2.60 -18.26 -11.78
C LYS A 57 -1.96 -19.07 -10.65
N GLU A 58 -1.01 -18.47 -9.94
CA GLU A 58 -0.35 -19.09 -8.79
C GLU A 58 -1.22 -18.95 -7.54
N LYS A 59 -1.65 -20.08 -6.96
CA LYS A 59 -2.51 -20.06 -5.75
C LYS A 59 -1.86 -19.40 -4.54
N PHE A 60 -0.53 -19.40 -4.50
CA PHE A 60 0.23 -18.71 -3.47
C PHE A 60 0.02 -17.18 -3.49
N ALA A 61 -0.52 -16.61 -4.58
CA ALA A 61 -0.83 -15.19 -4.70
C ALA A 61 -1.69 -14.63 -3.57
N VAL A 62 -2.56 -15.47 -2.96
CA VAL A 62 -3.43 -15.06 -1.84
C VAL A 62 -2.63 -14.52 -0.65
N VAL A 63 -1.41 -15.01 -0.42
CA VAL A 63 -0.58 -14.61 0.72
C VAL A 63 -0.13 -13.15 0.61
N PRO A 64 0.65 -12.73 -0.42
CA PRO A 64 1.11 -11.34 -0.52
C PRO A 64 -0.04 -10.33 -0.67
N VAL A 65 -1.13 -10.67 -1.37
CA VAL A 65 -2.28 -9.76 -1.49
C VAL A 65 -3.03 -9.57 -0.16
N THR A 66 -3.06 -10.60 0.70
CA THR A 66 -3.60 -10.47 2.06
C THR A 66 -2.74 -9.55 2.90
N PHE A 67 -1.42 -9.71 2.90
CA PHE A 67 -0.53 -8.82 3.64
C PHE A 67 -0.58 -7.37 3.14
N SER A 68 -0.67 -7.17 1.82
CA SER A 68 -0.87 -5.83 1.23
C SER A 68 -2.15 -5.17 1.76
N LEU A 69 -3.26 -5.90 1.79
CA LEU A 69 -4.52 -5.40 2.33
C LEU A 69 -4.44 -5.11 3.84
N LEU A 70 -3.86 -6.01 4.64
CA LEU A 70 -3.70 -5.81 6.09
C LEU A 70 -2.88 -4.57 6.42
N LEU A 71 -1.76 -4.37 5.72
CA LEU A 71 -0.94 -3.16 5.88
C LEU A 71 -1.76 -1.91 5.55
N SER A 72 -2.53 -1.91 4.45
CA SER A 72 -3.36 -0.74 4.12
C SER A 72 -4.43 -0.41 5.15
N PHE A 73 -5.03 -1.43 5.80
CA PHE A 73 -5.94 -1.20 6.91
C PHE A 73 -5.19 -0.70 8.14
N TYR A 74 -3.97 -1.17 8.38
CA TYR A 74 -3.14 -0.65 9.46
C TYR A 74 -2.84 0.85 9.29
N PHE A 75 -2.74 1.37 8.05
CA PHE A 75 -2.62 2.82 7.80
C PHE A 75 -3.74 3.63 8.44
N LEU A 76 -4.97 3.09 8.51
CA LEU A 76 -6.11 3.79 9.11
C LEU A 76 -5.91 4.08 10.60
N THR A 77 -5.00 3.36 11.25
CA THR A 77 -4.68 3.54 12.67
C THR A 77 -3.51 4.49 12.91
N LEU A 78 -2.89 5.02 11.86
CA LEU A 78 -1.77 5.94 11.98
C LEU A 78 -2.27 7.38 12.05
N ASP A 79 -1.88 8.09 13.10
CA ASP A 79 -2.13 9.53 13.25
C ASP A 79 -1.01 10.38 12.63
N SER A 80 0.12 9.76 12.26
CA SER A 80 1.27 10.45 11.67
C SER A 80 2.00 9.56 10.66
N VAL A 81 2.72 10.21 9.75
CA VAL A 81 3.66 9.58 8.82
C VAL A 81 5.06 10.17 9.01
N MET A 82 6.08 9.47 8.53
CA MET A 82 7.43 10.03 8.46
C MET A 82 7.45 11.29 7.56
N ASP A 83 8.33 12.23 7.84
CA ASP A 83 8.51 13.49 7.12
C ASP A 83 9.90 13.50 6.47
N GLY A 84 9.98 12.88 5.29
CA GLY A 84 11.21 12.75 4.53
C GLY A 84 12.23 11.76 5.12
N GLU A 85 13.51 11.99 4.82
CA GLU A 85 14.62 11.08 5.19
C GLU A 85 15.21 11.34 6.59
N SER A 86 14.74 12.39 7.26
CA SER A 86 15.30 12.83 8.55
C SER A 86 14.87 11.97 9.76
N GLY A 87 13.88 11.09 9.57
CA GLY A 87 13.23 10.37 10.66
C GLY A 87 12.19 11.17 11.44
N ALA A 88 12.03 12.46 11.14
CA ALA A 88 10.94 13.27 11.68
C ALA A 88 9.57 12.72 11.24
N THR A 89 8.51 13.10 11.94
CA THR A 89 7.13 12.72 11.59
C THR A 89 6.25 13.95 11.44
N THR A 90 5.17 13.81 10.67
CA THR A 90 4.14 14.82 10.49
C THR A 90 2.76 14.18 10.65
N GLU A 91 1.84 14.89 11.31
CA GLU A 91 0.50 14.41 11.59
C GLU A 91 -0.36 14.34 10.32
N ILE A 92 -1.17 13.29 10.21
CA ILE A 92 -2.18 13.14 9.17
C ILE A 92 -3.43 13.89 9.61
N THR A 93 -3.81 14.92 8.86
CA THR A 93 -5.00 15.73 9.17
C THR A 93 -6.26 15.14 8.55
N ARG A 94 -6.13 14.52 7.37
CA ARG A 94 -7.28 13.96 6.62
C ARG A 94 -6.84 12.94 5.58
N LEU A 95 -7.64 11.90 5.37
CA LEU A 95 -7.52 10.98 4.23
C LEU A 95 -8.15 11.57 2.96
N GLY A 96 -7.43 11.48 1.86
CA GLY A 96 -7.85 11.97 0.54
C GLY A 96 -8.38 10.85 -0.37
N LEU A 97 -8.87 11.24 -1.54
CA LEU A 97 -9.40 10.29 -2.54
C LEU A 97 -8.35 9.29 -3.02
N GLY A 98 -7.07 9.68 -3.05
CA GLY A 98 -5.98 8.78 -3.42
C GLY A 98 -5.89 7.57 -2.48
N PHE A 99 -6.10 7.76 -1.18
CA PHE A 99 -6.10 6.67 -0.20
C PHE A 99 -7.27 5.70 -0.43
N TYR A 100 -8.48 6.19 -0.71
CA TYR A 100 -9.62 5.33 -0.96
C TYR A 100 -9.47 4.51 -2.25
N LEU A 101 -8.84 5.08 -3.28
CA LEU A 101 -8.50 4.33 -4.50
C LEU A 101 -7.43 3.28 -4.23
N TRP A 102 -6.44 3.61 -3.41
CA TRP A 102 -5.37 2.72 -3.00
C TRP A 102 -5.92 1.48 -2.27
N ILE A 103 -6.71 1.68 -1.21
CA ILE A 103 -7.30 0.57 -0.46
C ILE A 103 -8.28 -0.27 -1.30
N SER A 104 -9.07 0.38 -2.18
CA SER A 104 -9.99 -0.31 -3.08
C SER A 104 -9.25 -1.22 -4.08
N SER A 105 -8.07 -0.79 -4.54
CA SER A 105 -7.23 -1.62 -5.42
C SER A 105 -6.75 -2.90 -4.72
N PHE A 106 -6.42 -2.81 -3.44
CA PHE A 106 -5.96 -3.95 -2.64
C PHE A 106 -7.10 -4.90 -2.30
N ILE A 107 -8.29 -4.38 -1.99
CA ILE A 107 -9.50 -5.20 -1.81
C ILE A 107 -9.77 -6.00 -3.09
N THR A 108 -9.73 -5.34 -4.26
CA THR A 108 -9.97 -5.99 -5.55
C THR A 108 -8.96 -7.11 -5.82
N MET A 109 -7.68 -6.85 -5.55
CA MET A 109 -6.61 -7.83 -5.73
C MET A 109 -6.69 -8.99 -4.74
N PHE A 110 -7.08 -8.72 -3.49
CA PHE A 110 -7.33 -9.75 -2.49
C PHE A 110 -8.47 -10.68 -2.92
N LEU A 111 -9.59 -10.13 -3.38
CA LEU A 111 -10.70 -10.93 -3.90
C LEU A 111 -10.26 -11.80 -5.07
N ALA A 112 -9.48 -11.27 -6.01
CA ALA A 112 -8.92 -12.05 -7.11
C ALA A 112 -8.03 -13.21 -6.62
N GLY A 113 -7.15 -12.97 -5.64
CA GLY A 113 -6.31 -13.99 -5.03
C GLY A 113 -7.11 -15.08 -4.30
N VAL A 114 -8.17 -14.70 -3.58
CA VAL A 114 -9.07 -15.64 -2.90
C VAL A 114 -9.82 -16.52 -3.90
N LEU A 115 -10.39 -15.91 -4.95
CA LEU A 115 -11.08 -16.66 -6.01
C LEU A 115 -10.17 -17.68 -6.68
N LEU A 116 -8.94 -17.27 -7.01
CA LEU A 116 -7.92 -18.14 -7.60
C LEU A 116 -7.52 -19.30 -6.67
N PHE A 117 -7.41 -19.04 -5.36
CA PHE A 117 -7.08 -20.07 -4.38
C PHE A 117 -8.12 -21.21 -4.37
N PHE A 118 -9.41 -20.84 -4.40
CA PHE A 118 -10.53 -21.78 -4.43
C PHE A 118 -10.82 -22.38 -5.81
N GLU A 119 -10.22 -21.85 -6.89
CA GLU A 119 -10.38 -22.41 -8.23
C GLU A 119 -9.88 -23.87 -8.25
N LYS A 120 -10.77 -24.81 -8.58
CA LYS A 120 -10.39 -26.21 -8.78
C LYS A 120 -9.66 -26.31 -10.11
N LYS A 121 -8.47 -26.93 -10.15
CA LYS A 121 -7.84 -27.29 -11.42
C LYS A 121 -8.77 -28.27 -12.11
N ILE A 122 -9.44 -27.83 -13.18
CA ILE A 122 -10.07 -28.73 -14.12
C ILE A 122 -8.91 -29.45 -14.81
N VAL A 123 -8.64 -30.69 -14.40
CA VAL A 123 -7.72 -31.57 -15.12
C VAL A 123 -8.36 -31.82 -16.49
N LYS A 124 -7.74 -31.29 -17.54
CA LYS A 124 -8.05 -31.62 -18.93
C LYS A 124 -7.32 -32.89 -19.33
#